data_AF-A0A5C8B456-F1
#
_entry.id   AF-A0A5C8B456-F1
#
_cell.length_a   1.000
_cell.length_b   1.000
_cell.length_c   1.000
_cell.angle_alpha   90.00
_cell.angle_beta   90.00
_cell.angle_gamma   90.00
#
_symmetry.space_group_name_H-M   'P 1'
#
loop_
_entity.id
_entity.type
_entity.pdbx_description
1 polymer ?
#
loop_
_entity_poly.entity_id
_entity_poly.type
_entity_poly.pdbx_seq_one_letter_code
_entity_poly.pdbx_strand_id
1 'polypeptide(L)'
;PTLRGRWLQSQLTPNMAQLERLRRSVCTARPGAKLDAALSESWFEVTSARIGEMEAMLVALVHALRHDCDAQIRATEQDLQDSEGLLERLRQNPPRHSHAVDRFFNDAEQSEAPVLSNLPDGLKDAPGTGAGSALVELLQDQSARLSRMESELDTARRALHERKVIERAKGALMSRLGLSEEEAFRALQKASMDHNKRLLDVAEATLALPDFAFASQTRAAEH
;
A
#
# COMPACT_ATOMS: atom_id res chain seq x y z
N PRO A 1 -17.66 -5.51 -11.55
CA PRO A 1 -18.24 -6.82 -11.19
C PRO A 1 -17.42 -8.05 -11.65
N THR A 2 -16.79 -8.01 -12.83
CA THR A 2 -16.01 -9.15 -13.37
C THR A 2 -14.71 -9.47 -12.60
N LEU A 3 -14.00 -8.44 -12.13
CA LEU A 3 -12.73 -8.61 -11.40
C LEU A 3 -12.91 -9.24 -10.01
N ARG A 4 -14.00 -8.91 -9.30
CA ARG A 4 -14.33 -9.54 -8.01
C ARG A 4 -14.59 -11.04 -8.15
N GLY A 5 -15.28 -11.43 -9.23
CA GLY A 5 -15.49 -12.85 -9.56
C GLY A 5 -14.17 -13.57 -9.84
N ARG A 6 -13.28 -12.96 -10.64
CA ARG A 6 -11.93 -13.50 -10.89
C ARG A 6 -11.11 -13.65 -9.62
N TRP A 7 -11.16 -12.67 -8.70
CA TRP A 7 -10.49 -12.76 -7.40
C TRP A 7 -11.00 -13.93 -6.58
N LEU A 8 -12.33 -14.07 -6.45
CA LEU A 8 -12.95 -15.18 -5.71
C LEU A 8 -12.58 -16.53 -6.31
N GLN A 9 -12.56 -16.62 -7.64
CA GLN A 9 -12.13 -17.83 -8.35
C GLN A 9 -10.66 -18.17 -8.07
N SER A 10 -9.79 -17.16 -7.98
CA SER A 10 -8.36 -17.37 -7.63
C SER A 10 -8.16 -17.94 -6.22
N GLN A 11 -9.12 -17.75 -5.30
CA GLN A 11 -9.06 -18.33 -3.95
C GLN A 11 -9.36 -19.84 -3.94
N LEU A 12 -10.02 -20.35 -4.99
CA LEU A 12 -10.42 -21.75 -5.11
C LEU A 12 -9.39 -22.59 -5.89
N THR A 13 -8.27 -21.99 -6.29
CA THR A 13 -7.21 -22.63 -7.07
C THR A 13 -6.50 -23.71 -6.24
N PRO A 14 -6.10 -24.86 -6.83
CA PRO A 14 -5.34 -25.90 -6.12
C PRO A 14 -4.05 -25.37 -5.47
N ASN A 15 -3.41 -24.36 -6.07
CA ASN A 15 -2.25 -23.65 -5.52
C ASN A 15 -2.56 -23.05 -4.14
N MET A 16 -3.72 -22.41 -3.97
CA MET A 16 -4.13 -21.83 -2.69
C MET A 16 -4.35 -22.92 -1.62
N ALA A 17 -4.97 -24.03 -2.00
CA ALA A 17 -5.14 -25.18 -1.09
C ALA A 17 -3.81 -25.85 -0.71
N GLN A 18 -2.82 -25.85 -1.60
CA GLN A 18 -1.47 -26.35 -1.33
C GLN A 18 -0.70 -25.40 -0.41
N LEU A 19 -0.79 -24.10 -0.64
CA LEU A 19 -0.22 -23.06 0.22
C LEU A 19 -0.74 -23.16 1.66
N GLU A 20 -2.06 -23.33 1.86
CA GLU A 20 -2.67 -23.50 3.18
C GLU A 20 -2.24 -24.81 3.87
N ARG A 21 -2.05 -25.89 3.10
CA ARG A 21 -1.50 -27.15 3.63
C ARG A 21 -0.06 -26.98 4.12
N LEU A 22 0.79 -26.32 3.32
CA LEU A 22 2.18 -26.04 3.69
C LEU A 22 2.27 -25.09 4.89
N ARG A 23 1.40 -24.08 4.98
CA ARG A 23 1.31 -23.19 6.15
C ARG A 23 1.01 -23.98 7.42
N ARG A 24 0.00 -24.85 7.36
CA ARG A 24 -0.36 -25.70 8.51
C ARG A 24 0.79 -26.60 8.91
N SER A 25 1.48 -27.25 7.97
CA SER A 25 2.61 -28.12 8.31
C SER A 25 3.74 -27.38 9.02
N VAL A 26 4.07 -26.15 8.59
CA VAL A 26 5.09 -25.32 9.24
C VAL A 26 4.63 -24.84 10.62
N CYS A 27 3.37 -24.40 10.76
CA CYS A 27 2.82 -23.96 12.04
C CYS A 27 2.68 -25.08 13.07
N THR A 28 2.54 -26.34 12.65
CA THR A 28 2.47 -27.51 13.54
C THR A 28 3.82 -28.18 13.80
N ALA A 29 4.89 -27.76 13.11
CA ALA A 29 6.20 -28.36 13.27
C ALA A 29 6.82 -28.02 14.64
N ARG A 30 7.45 -29.00 15.29
CA ARG A 30 8.15 -28.77 16.56
C ARG A 30 9.36 -27.84 16.35
N PRO A 31 9.65 -26.92 17.28
CA PRO A 31 10.85 -26.08 17.21
C PRO A 31 12.11 -26.94 17.07
N GLY A 32 12.90 -26.70 16.02
CA GLY A 32 14.14 -27.45 15.74
C GLY A 32 13.98 -28.71 14.87
N ALA A 33 12.76 -29.04 14.40
CA ALA A 33 12.56 -30.09 13.42
C ALA A 33 13.23 -29.73 12.08
N LYS A 34 14.00 -30.65 11.50
CA LYS A 34 14.55 -30.49 10.14
C LYS A 34 13.38 -30.54 9.15
N LEU A 35 13.11 -29.42 8.49
CA LEU A 35 12.18 -29.32 7.38
C LEU A 35 12.79 -29.98 6.15
N ASP A 36 11.97 -30.70 5.38
CA ASP A 36 12.37 -31.28 4.11
C ASP A 36 12.67 -30.17 3.08
N ALA A 37 13.81 -30.28 2.40
CA ALA A 37 14.22 -29.34 1.36
C ALA A 37 13.24 -29.34 0.17
N ALA A 38 12.60 -30.49 -0.12
CA ALA A 38 11.60 -30.59 -1.18
C ALA A 38 10.36 -29.73 -0.92
N LEU A 39 10.02 -29.49 0.36
CA LEU A 39 8.92 -28.60 0.74
C LEU A 39 9.27 -27.11 0.52
N SER A 40 10.56 -26.77 0.53
CA SER A 40 11.02 -25.38 0.34
C SER A 40 10.86 -24.94 -1.13
N GLU A 41 11.18 -25.84 -2.06
CA GLU A 41 11.00 -25.59 -3.50
C GLU A 41 9.52 -25.49 -3.87
N SER A 42 8.69 -26.44 -3.41
CA SER A 42 7.24 -26.38 -3.61
C SER A 42 6.60 -25.14 -2.96
N TRP A 43 7.08 -24.72 -1.78
CA TRP A 43 6.63 -23.48 -1.14
C TRP A 43 6.98 -22.26 -2.00
N PHE A 44 8.22 -22.18 -2.50
CA PHE A 44 8.66 -21.09 -3.35
C PHE A 44 7.86 -21.01 -4.65
N GLU A 45 7.61 -22.12 -5.33
CA GLU A 45 6.81 -22.15 -6.56
C GLU A 45 5.38 -21.68 -6.32
N VAL A 46 4.70 -22.24 -5.33
CA VAL A 46 3.28 -21.93 -5.04
C VAL A 46 3.11 -20.49 -4.56
N THR A 47 4.02 -19.99 -3.72
CA THR A 47 4.00 -18.59 -3.27
C THR A 47 4.31 -17.63 -4.42
N SER A 48 5.28 -17.95 -5.28
CA SER A 48 5.63 -17.12 -6.45
C SER A 48 4.48 -17.08 -7.46
N ALA A 49 3.85 -18.23 -7.76
CA ALA A 49 2.67 -18.30 -8.60
C ALA A 49 1.53 -17.44 -8.04
N ARG A 50 1.32 -17.47 -6.72
CA ARG A 50 0.30 -16.66 -6.06
C ARG A 50 0.57 -15.16 -6.16
N ILE A 51 1.81 -14.74 -5.98
CA ILE A 51 2.22 -13.34 -6.17
C ILE A 51 1.96 -12.91 -7.61
N GLY A 52 2.31 -13.74 -8.60
CA GLY A 52 2.04 -13.45 -10.01
C GLY A 52 0.54 -13.32 -10.33
N GLU A 53 -0.31 -14.17 -9.75
CA GLU A 53 -1.78 -14.03 -9.87
C GLU A 53 -2.26 -12.69 -9.28
N MET A 54 -1.74 -12.31 -8.11
CA MET A 54 -2.09 -11.05 -7.46
C MET A 54 -1.63 -9.83 -8.29
N GLU A 55 -0.42 -9.88 -8.86
CA GLU A 55 0.11 -8.87 -9.76
C GLU A 55 -0.78 -8.70 -11.00
N ALA A 56 -1.15 -9.81 -11.65
CA ALA A 56 -2.03 -9.76 -12.83
C ALA A 56 -3.40 -9.13 -12.52
N MET A 57 -3.93 -9.37 -11.31
CA MET A 57 -5.17 -8.74 -10.86
C MET A 57 -5.00 -7.25 -10.55
N LEU A 58 -3.87 -6.86 -9.97
CA LEU A 58 -3.54 -5.45 -9.74
C LEU A 58 -3.43 -4.69 -11.07
N VAL A 59 -2.70 -5.24 -12.04
CA VAL A 59 -2.58 -4.66 -13.38
C VAL A 59 -3.95 -4.50 -14.04
N ALA A 60 -4.81 -5.51 -13.95
CA ALA A 60 -6.16 -5.45 -14.50
C ALA A 60 -7.04 -4.39 -13.82
N LEU A 61 -6.90 -4.19 -12.50
CA LEU A 61 -7.60 -3.13 -11.76
C LEU A 61 -7.12 -1.74 -12.19
N VAL A 62 -5.80 -1.54 -12.31
CA VAL A 62 -5.22 -0.27 -12.76
C VAL A 62 -5.67 0.07 -14.18
N HIS A 63 -5.70 -0.92 -15.07
CA HIS A 63 -6.19 -0.73 -16.44
C HIS A 63 -7.68 -0.36 -16.48
N ALA A 64 -8.51 -1.04 -15.68
CA ALA A 64 -9.94 -0.72 -15.60
C ALA A 64 -10.17 0.69 -15.06
N LEU A 65 -9.46 1.08 -13.99
CA LEU A 65 -9.56 2.43 -13.43
C LEU A 65 -9.17 3.50 -14.44
N ARG A 66 -8.04 3.32 -15.14
CA ARG A 66 -7.62 4.25 -16.20
C ARG A 66 -8.66 4.37 -17.30
N HIS A 67 -9.21 3.24 -17.74
CA HIS A 67 -10.25 3.22 -18.76
C HIS A 67 -11.51 4.00 -18.33
N ASP A 68 -11.95 3.78 -17.09
CA ASP A 68 -13.12 4.46 -16.54
C ASP A 68 -12.87 5.97 -16.39
N CYS A 69 -11.68 6.37 -15.91
CA CYS A 69 -11.29 7.78 -15.83
C CYS A 69 -11.26 8.44 -17.21
N ASP A 70 -10.63 7.80 -18.20
CA ASP A 70 -10.55 8.32 -19.56
C ASP A 70 -11.94 8.42 -20.21
N ALA A 71 -12.82 7.46 -19.94
CA ALA A 71 -14.20 7.49 -20.41
C ALA A 71 -14.99 8.64 -19.78
N GLN A 72 -14.80 8.87 -18.47
CA GLN A 72 -15.46 9.96 -17.76
C GLN A 72 -14.97 11.34 -18.23
N ILE A 73 -13.67 11.51 -18.47
CA ILE A 73 -13.12 12.75 -19.04
C ILE A 73 -13.74 13.02 -20.40
N ARG A 74 -13.74 12.03 -21.31
CA ARG A 74 -14.34 12.19 -22.64
C ARG A 74 -15.83 12.53 -22.58
N ALA A 75 -16.58 11.91 -21.68
CA ALA A 75 -18.00 12.21 -21.49
C ALA A 75 -18.20 13.67 -21.08
N THR A 76 -17.43 14.16 -20.09
CA THR A 76 -17.54 15.55 -19.64
C THR A 76 -17.10 16.57 -20.69
N GLU A 77 -16.07 16.24 -21.49
CA GLU A 77 -15.64 17.10 -22.60
C GLU A 77 -16.70 17.18 -23.69
N GLN A 78 -17.38 16.07 -23.99
CA GLN A 78 -18.45 16.02 -24.97
C GLN A 78 -19.69 16.81 -24.48
N ASP A 79 -20.09 16.66 -23.21
CA ASP A 79 -21.18 17.43 -22.63
C ASP A 79 -20.91 18.94 -22.70
N LEU A 80 -19.66 19.36 -22.45
CA LEU A 80 -19.25 20.76 -22.58
C LEU A 80 -19.37 21.24 -24.04
N GLN A 81 -18.85 20.49 -25.00
CA GLN A 81 -18.93 20.83 -26.43
C GLN A 81 -20.39 20.92 -26.92
N ASP A 82 -21.26 20.02 -26.45
CA ASP A 82 -22.69 20.04 -26.78
C ASP A 82 -23.37 21.29 -26.21
N SER A 83 -23.01 21.70 -24.99
CA SER A 83 -23.50 22.94 -24.38
C SER A 83 -23.03 24.20 -25.12
N GLU A 84 -21.75 24.24 -25.53
CA GLU A 84 -21.19 25.32 -26.35
C GLU A 84 -21.87 25.39 -27.72
N GLY A 85 -22.10 24.24 -28.36
CA GLY A 85 -22.81 24.14 -29.63
C GLY A 85 -24.27 24.62 -29.53
N LEU A 86 -24.96 24.32 -28.43
CA LEU A 86 -26.30 24.82 -28.15
C LEU A 86 -26.32 26.34 -27.94
N LEU A 87 -25.38 26.87 -27.17
CA LEU A 87 -25.24 28.31 -26.95
C LEU A 87 -24.91 29.05 -28.25
N GLU A 88 -24.03 28.50 -29.07
CA GLU A 88 -23.68 29.08 -30.37
C GLU A 88 -24.90 29.10 -31.32
N ARG A 89 -25.70 28.02 -31.34
CA ARG A 89 -26.95 27.99 -32.12
C ARG A 89 -27.98 29.02 -31.62
N LEU A 90 -28.13 29.18 -30.31
CA LEU A 90 -29.00 30.20 -29.73
C LEU A 90 -28.51 31.62 -30.05
N ARG A 91 -27.19 31.83 -30.09
CA ARG A 91 -26.57 33.10 -30.47
C ARG A 91 -26.81 33.43 -31.95
N GLN A 92 -26.70 32.44 -32.83
CA GLN A 92 -26.89 32.61 -34.28
C GLN A 92 -28.36 32.70 -34.70
N ASN A 93 -29.27 32.09 -33.94
CA ASN A 93 -30.71 32.15 -34.16
C ASN A 93 -31.42 32.53 -32.85
N PRO A 94 -31.35 33.80 -32.43
CA PRO A 94 -31.96 34.25 -31.20
C PRO A 94 -33.49 34.05 -31.28
N PRO A 95 -34.13 33.45 -30.26
CA PRO A 95 -35.58 33.32 -30.23
C PRO A 95 -36.23 34.70 -30.29
N ARG A 96 -37.48 34.77 -30.77
CA ARG A 96 -38.22 36.02 -31.05
C ARG A 96 -38.33 37.01 -29.87
N HIS A 97 -37.99 36.57 -28.66
CA HIS A 97 -38.01 37.35 -27.42
C HIS A 97 -36.61 37.61 -26.82
N SER A 98 -35.52 37.30 -27.52
CA SER A 98 -34.15 37.55 -27.04
C SER A 98 -33.89 39.02 -26.72
N HIS A 99 -34.53 39.93 -27.46
CA HIS A 99 -34.48 41.38 -27.21
C HIS A 99 -35.38 41.85 -26.05
N ALA A 100 -36.17 40.95 -25.43
CA ALA A 100 -36.95 41.30 -24.25
C ALA A 100 -36.06 41.51 -23.02
N VAL A 101 -34.92 40.83 -22.95
CA VAL A 101 -33.91 41.01 -21.87
C VAL A 101 -33.15 42.33 -22.07
N ASP A 102 -32.79 42.68 -23.31
CA ASP A 102 -32.20 44.00 -23.62
C ASP A 102 -33.16 45.15 -23.31
N ARG A 103 -34.47 44.96 -23.55
CA ARG A 103 -35.51 45.94 -23.16
C ARG A 103 -35.74 46.03 -21.65
N PHE A 104 -35.37 45.00 -20.88
CA PHE A 104 -35.50 44.99 -19.42
C PHE A 104 -34.42 45.84 -18.72
N PHE A 105 -33.22 45.93 -19.31
CA PHE A 105 -32.12 46.76 -18.78
C PHE A 105 -32.08 48.17 -19.38
N ASN A 106 -32.87 48.46 -20.42
CA ASN A 106 -32.92 49.75 -21.11
C ASN A 106 -34.27 50.43 -20.83
N ASP A 107 -34.40 50.98 -19.62
CA ASP A 107 -35.63 51.59 -19.12
C ASP A 107 -35.85 52.98 -19.72
N ALA A 108 -36.68 53.04 -20.77
CA ALA A 108 -37.38 54.24 -21.20
C ALA A 108 -38.69 53.85 -21.89
N GLU A 109 -39.57 53.14 -21.18
CA GLU A 109 -41.03 53.30 -21.23
C GLU A 109 -41.71 52.19 -20.40
N GLN A 110 -42.50 52.63 -19.43
CA GLN A 110 -43.28 51.81 -18.51
C GLN A 110 -44.27 50.90 -19.25
N SER A 111 -44.23 49.58 -19.02
CA SER A 111 -45.46 48.77 -18.94
C SER A 111 -45.24 47.42 -18.24
N GLU A 112 -46.19 47.11 -17.36
CA GLU A 112 -46.39 45.93 -16.50
C GLU A 112 -45.64 44.63 -16.86
N ALA A 113 -44.76 44.19 -15.96
CA ALA A 113 -44.05 42.92 -16.05
C ALA A 113 -44.90 41.75 -15.51
N PRO A 114 -45.06 40.63 -16.24
CA PRO A 114 -45.46 39.38 -15.63
C PRO A 114 -44.23 38.76 -14.94
N VAL A 115 -44.36 38.52 -13.63
CA VAL A 115 -43.38 37.84 -12.80
C VAL A 115 -43.12 36.43 -13.35
N LEU A 116 -41.91 36.17 -13.83
CA LEU A 116 -41.43 34.80 -14.08
C LEU A 116 -41.12 34.14 -12.75
N SER A 117 -42.15 33.57 -12.13
CA SER A 117 -42.07 32.81 -10.87
C SER A 117 -41.51 31.39 -11.03
N ASN A 118 -41.00 30.99 -12.19
CA ASN A 118 -40.57 29.61 -12.42
C ASN A 118 -39.15 29.55 -13.00
N LEU A 119 -38.15 29.66 -12.12
CA LEU A 119 -36.89 28.96 -12.32
C LEU A 119 -37.04 27.60 -11.61
N PRO A 120 -36.99 26.46 -12.31
CA PRO A 120 -37.09 25.17 -11.64
C PRO A 120 -35.88 24.97 -10.71
N ASP A 121 -36.14 24.62 -9.46
CA ASP A 121 -35.19 24.31 -8.39
C ASP A 121 -34.23 23.12 -8.70
N GLY A 122 -34.31 22.54 -9.90
CA GLY A 122 -33.68 21.27 -10.28
C GLY A 122 -32.19 21.33 -10.67
N LEU A 123 -31.49 22.45 -10.51
CA LEU A 123 -30.06 22.56 -10.85
C LEU A 123 -29.12 22.52 -9.64
N LYS A 124 -29.65 22.33 -8.42
CA LYS A 124 -28.81 22.10 -7.23
C LYS A 124 -28.49 20.63 -6.98
N ASP A 125 -29.27 19.73 -7.58
CA ASP A 125 -29.10 18.28 -7.43
C ASP A 125 -28.55 17.67 -8.73
N ALA A 126 -27.32 18.04 -9.12
CA ALA A 126 -26.56 17.26 -10.09
C ALA A 126 -26.07 15.97 -9.40
N PRO A 127 -26.50 14.76 -9.81
CA PRO A 127 -26.18 13.50 -9.12
C PRO A 127 -24.73 13.01 -9.32
N GLY A 128 -23.80 13.85 -9.78
CA GLY A 128 -22.44 13.46 -10.16
C GLY A 128 -21.38 13.58 -9.05
N THR A 129 -21.61 14.37 -8.00
CA THR A 129 -20.52 14.77 -7.07
C THR A 129 -20.36 13.85 -5.84
N GLY A 130 -21.36 13.01 -5.54
CA GLY A 130 -21.33 12.14 -4.36
C GLY A 130 -20.52 10.84 -4.53
N ALA A 131 -20.56 10.25 -5.73
CA ALA A 131 -19.89 8.96 -6.00
C ALA A 131 -18.36 9.09 -6.05
N GLY A 132 -17.85 10.21 -6.57
CA GLY A 132 -16.41 10.49 -6.61
C GLY A 132 -15.80 10.67 -5.23
N SER A 133 -16.46 11.43 -4.34
CA SER A 133 -15.99 11.66 -2.97
C SER A 133 -15.95 10.36 -2.16
N ALA A 134 -17.02 9.55 -2.24
CA ALA A 134 -17.11 8.29 -1.51
C ALA A 134 -16.07 7.24 -1.99
N LEU A 135 -15.76 7.20 -3.29
CA LEU A 135 -14.72 6.32 -3.81
C LEU A 135 -13.31 6.76 -3.38
N VAL A 136 -13.04 8.07 -3.41
CA VAL A 136 -11.76 8.64 -2.98
C VAL A 136 -11.52 8.39 -1.50
N GLU A 137 -12.54 8.58 -0.65
CA GLU A 137 -12.46 8.28 0.78
C GLU A 137 -12.17 6.79 1.04
N LEU A 138 -12.85 5.88 0.32
CA LEU A 138 -12.60 4.44 0.45
C LEU A 138 -11.18 4.06 0.01
N LEU A 139 -10.67 4.65 -1.07
CA LEU A 139 -9.29 4.42 -1.53
C LEU A 139 -8.26 4.95 -0.53
N GLN A 140 -8.51 6.11 0.08
CA GLN A 140 -7.65 6.67 1.12
C GLN A 140 -7.61 5.78 2.36
N ASP A 141 -8.76 5.27 2.82
CA ASP A 141 -8.82 4.34 3.95
C ASP A 141 -8.06 3.03 3.66
N GLN A 142 -8.27 2.45 2.47
CA GLN A 142 -7.54 1.23 2.06
C GLN A 142 -6.04 1.48 1.95
N SER A 143 -5.62 2.61 1.37
CA SER A 143 -4.20 2.98 1.27
C SER A 143 -3.56 3.16 2.64
N ALA A 144 -4.22 3.87 3.55
CA ALA A 144 -3.74 4.07 4.91
C ALA A 144 -3.60 2.74 5.66
N ARG A 145 -4.58 1.84 5.50
CA ARG A 145 -4.54 0.50 6.09
C ARG A 145 -3.39 -0.34 5.55
N LEU A 146 -3.15 -0.36 4.24
CA LEU A 146 -2.05 -1.10 3.64
C LEU A 146 -0.69 -0.56 4.11
N SER A 147 -0.50 0.76 4.08
CA SER A 147 0.74 1.39 4.56
C SER A 147 1.02 1.07 6.03
N ARG A 148 -0.01 1.02 6.87
CA ARG A 148 0.13 0.59 8.27
C ARG A 148 0.56 -0.87 8.38
N MET A 149 -0.05 -1.78 7.63
CA MET A 149 0.32 -3.20 7.64
C MET A 149 1.75 -3.43 7.13
N GLU A 150 2.18 -2.68 6.12
CA GLU A 150 3.56 -2.71 5.61
C GLU A 150 4.56 -2.24 6.68
N SER A 151 4.26 -1.15 7.39
CA SER A 151 5.08 -0.65 8.50
C SER A 151 5.18 -1.65 9.66
N GLU A 152 4.07 -2.30 10.01
CA GLU A 152 4.03 -3.36 11.03
C GLU A 152 4.87 -4.58 10.61
N LEU A 153 4.77 -5.00 9.34
CA LEU A 153 5.59 -6.08 8.78
C LEU A 153 7.08 -5.75 8.77
N ASP A 154 7.44 -4.54 8.36
CA ASP A 154 8.84 -4.10 8.34
C ASP A 154 9.41 -4.01 9.75
N THR A 155 8.63 -3.54 10.72
CA THR A 155 9.03 -3.52 12.12
C THR A 155 9.26 -4.94 12.65
N ALA A 156 8.36 -5.88 12.35
CA ALA A 156 8.52 -7.29 12.74
C ALA A 156 9.73 -7.96 12.07
N ARG A 157 9.95 -7.70 10.77
CA ARG A 157 11.12 -8.19 10.02
C ARG A 157 12.42 -7.65 10.60
N ARG A 158 12.48 -6.36 10.93
CA ARG A 158 13.63 -5.74 11.60
C ARG A 158 13.89 -6.40 12.95
N ALA A 159 12.88 -6.56 13.81
CA ALA A 159 13.04 -7.20 15.11
C ALA A 159 13.56 -8.66 15.00
N LEU A 160 13.08 -9.43 14.03
CA LEU A 160 13.57 -10.79 13.78
C LEU A 160 15.01 -10.80 13.27
N HIS A 161 15.36 -9.86 12.37
CA HIS A 161 16.72 -9.71 11.88
C HIS A 161 17.67 -9.34 13.02
N GLU A 162 17.28 -8.36 13.84
CA GLU A 162 18.05 -7.91 15.00
C GLU A 162 18.34 -9.07 15.96
N ARG A 163 17.31 -9.86 16.32
CA ARG A 163 17.48 -11.04 17.16
C ARG A 163 18.45 -12.05 16.55
N LYS A 164 18.34 -12.33 15.25
CA LYS A 164 19.22 -13.28 14.55
C LYS A 164 20.68 -12.82 14.57
N VAL A 165 20.94 -11.53 14.38
CA VAL A 165 22.29 -10.97 14.42
C VAL A 165 22.88 -11.05 15.83
N ILE A 166 22.09 -10.69 16.86
CA ILE A 166 22.52 -10.79 18.26
C ILE A 166 22.83 -12.24 18.64
N GLU A 167 21.97 -13.20 18.29
CA GLU A 167 22.22 -14.63 18.54
C GLU A 167 23.49 -15.14 17.84
N ARG A 168 23.75 -14.70 16.59
CA ARG A 168 24.99 -15.04 15.88
C ARG A 168 26.22 -14.45 16.56
N ALA A 169 26.15 -13.21 17.02
CA ALA A 169 27.24 -12.57 17.74
C ALA A 169 27.54 -13.28 19.07
N LYS A 170 26.49 -13.67 19.83
CA LYS A 170 26.66 -14.52 21.02
C LYS A 170 27.38 -15.82 20.68
N GLY A 171 26.92 -16.54 19.65
CA GLY A 171 27.56 -17.79 19.20
C GLY A 171 29.03 -17.62 18.80
N ALA A 172 29.38 -16.50 18.16
CA ALA A 172 30.77 -16.18 17.83
C ALA A 172 31.62 -15.88 19.07
N LEU A 173 31.09 -15.17 20.06
CA LEU A 173 31.79 -14.93 21.33
C LEU A 173 31.98 -16.23 22.13
N MET A 174 30.96 -17.09 22.16
CA MET A 174 31.04 -18.40 22.81
C MET A 174 32.13 -19.27 22.18
N SER A 175 32.20 -19.32 20.84
CA SER A 175 33.20 -20.14 20.14
C SER A 175 34.62 -19.58 20.23
N ARG A 176 34.79 -18.25 20.17
CA ARG A 176 36.10 -17.58 20.16
C ARG A 176 36.72 -17.42 21.55
N LEU A 177 35.91 -17.12 22.56
CA LEU A 177 36.35 -16.77 23.92
C LEU A 177 35.98 -17.83 24.95
N GLY A 178 35.26 -18.89 24.57
CA GLY A 178 34.83 -19.95 25.48
C GLY A 178 33.79 -19.50 26.51
N LEU A 179 33.09 -18.39 26.26
CA LEU A 179 32.10 -17.83 27.19
C LEU A 179 30.82 -18.66 27.21
N SER A 180 30.13 -18.66 28.35
CA SER A 180 28.75 -19.11 28.43
C SER A 180 27.80 -18.14 27.71
N GLU A 181 26.58 -18.57 27.39
CA GLU A 181 25.61 -17.73 26.69
C GLU A 181 25.27 -16.44 27.47
N GLU A 182 25.12 -16.55 28.80
CA GLU A 182 24.82 -15.41 29.67
C GLU A 182 25.99 -14.41 29.73
N GLU A 183 27.23 -14.90 29.73
CA GLU A 183 28.44 -14.06 29.71
C GLU A 183 28.61 -13.37 28.36
N ALA A 184 28.37 -14.07 27.25
CA ALA A 184 28.40 -13.49 25.91
C ALA A 184 27.35 -12.38 25.73
N PHE A 185 26.14 -12.59 26.25
CA PHE A 185 25.10 -11.55 26.23
C PHE A 185 25.48 -10.34 27.09
N ARG A 186 25.98 -10.57 28.32
CA ARG A 186 26.47 -9.48 29.18
C ARG A 186 27.63 -8.71 28.55
N ALA A 187 28.53 -9.38 27.84
CA ALA A 187 29.64 -8.74 27.14
C ALA A 187 29.15 -7.82 26.01
N LEU A 188 28.19 -8.27 25.19
CA LEU A 188 27.56 -7.43 24.15
C LEU A 188 26.81 -6.24 24.75
N GLN A 189 26.09 -6.45 25.85
CA GLN A 189 25.37 -5.38 26.55
C GLN A 189 26.34 -4.35 27.13
N LYS A 190 27.42 -4.80 27.77
CA LYS A 190 28.46 -3.92 28.31
C LYS A 190 29.13 -3.11 27.20
N ALA A 191 29.50 -3.74 26.08
CA ALA A 191 30.07 -3.04 24.93
C ALA A 191 29.09 -2.04 24.28
N SER A 192 27.79 -2.34 24.28
CA SER A 192 26.73 -1.40 23.86
C SER A 192 26.67 -0.17 24.77
N MET A 193 26.81 -0.35 26.09
CA MET A 193 26.83 0.74 27.06
C MET A 193 28.13 1.57 26.97
N ASP A 194 29.29 0.91 26.92
CA ASP A 194 30.61 1.56 26.87
C ASP A 194 30.78 2.41 25.60
N HIS A 195 30.18 1.98 24.48
CA HIS A 195 30.22 2.70 23.21
C HIS A 195 28.98 3.54 22.91
N ASN A 196 27.97 3.54 23.78
CA ASN A 196 26.67 4.20 23.59
C ASN A 196 26.05 3.91 22.21
N LYS A 197 26.09 2.64 21.78
CA LYS A 197 25.55 2.15 20.51
C LYS A 197 24.43 1.17 20.73
N ARG A 198 23.56 0.96 19.73
CA ARG A 198 22.52 -0.07 19.82
C ARG A 198 23.17 -1.44 19.90
N LEU A 199 22.53 -2.36 20.62
CA LEU A 199 23.01 -3.74 20.79
C LEU A 199 23.23 -4.44 19.44
N LEU A 200 22.39 -4.12 18.45
CA LEU A 200 22.53 -4.59 17.07
C LEU A 200 23.87 -4.17 16.46
N ASP A 201 24.19 -2.88 16.50
CA ASP A 201 25.40 -2.33 15.87
C ASP A 201 26.66 -2.94 16.49
N VAL A 202 26.62 -3.18 17.80
CA VAL A 202 27.71 -3.87 18.52
C VAL A 202 27.80 -5.33 18.08
N ALA A 203 26.67 -6.04 17.98
CA ALA A 203 26.65 -7.42 17.51
C ALA A 203 27.19 -7.55 16.07
N GLU A 204 26.84 -6.63 15.17
CA GLU A 204 27.39 -6.56 13.82
C GLU A 204 28.89 -6.29 13.83
N ALA A 205 29.36 -5.34 14.65
CA ALA A 205 30.78 -5.06 14.81
C ALA A 205 31.56 -6.29 15.33
N THR A 206 31.01 -7.01 16.31
CA THR A 206 31.60 -8.25 16.84
C THR A 206 31.73 -9.33 15.77
N LEU A 207 30.74 -9.45 14.88
CA LEU A 207 30.78 -10.39 13.75
C LEU A 207 31.78 -9.96 12.66
N ALA A 208 31.97 -8.65 12.46
CA ALA A 208 32.91 -8.11 11.48
C ALA A 208 34.38 -8.20 11.94
N LEU A 209 34.63 -8.28 13.26
CA LEU A 209 35.97 -8.43 13.82
C LEU A 209 36.56 -9.82 13.47
N PRO A 210 37.76 -9.88 12.85
CA PRO A 210 38.44 -11.13 12.55
C PRO A 210 39.02 -11.79 13.81
N ASP A 211 39.16 -13.13 13.77
CA ASP A 211 39.44 -13.98 14.94
C ASP A 211 40.68 -13.58 15.76
N PHE A 212 41.70 -12.99 15.13
CA PHE A 212 42.96 -12.62 15.79
C PHE A 212 42.87 -11.41 16.72
N ALA A 213 41.86 -10.55 16.58
CA ALA A 213 41.73 -9.34 17.41
C ALA A 213 41.31 -9.64 18.86
N PHE A 214 40.68 -10.79 19.09
CA PHE A 214 40.24 -11.23 20.42
C PHE A 214 41.38 -11.87 21.23
N ALA A 215 42.35 -12.52 20.55
CA ALA A 215 43.50 -13.15 21.19
C ALA A 215 44.43 -12.15 21.91
N SER A 216 44.47 -10.89 21.46
CA SER A 216 45.21 -9.81 22.14
C SER A 216 44.54 -9.30 23.42
N GLN A 217 43.21 -9.40 23.54
CA GLN A 217 42.50 -8.98 24.76
C GLN A 217 42.60 -10.03 25.88
N THR A 218 42.61 -11.32 25.55
CA THR A 218 42.77 -12.39 26.55
C THR A 218 44.15 -12.31 27.22
N ARG A 219 45.22 -12.05 26.46
CA ARG A 219 46.58 -11.86 27.01
C ARG A 219 46.76 -10.62 27.88
N ALA A 220 45.93 -9.60 27.72
CA ALA A 220 45.97 -8.39 28.54
C ALA A 220 45.24 -8.55 29.89
N ALA A 221 44.41 -9.59 30.04
CA ALA A 221 43.71 -9.91 31.29
C ALA A 221 44.43 -10.95 32.17
N GLU A 222 45.48 -11.60 31.65
CA GLU A 222 46.29 -12.60 32.35
C GLU A 222 47.59 -12.03 32.98
N HIS A 223 47.82 -10.71 32.89
CA HIS A 223 48.92 -9.98 33.53
C HIS A 223 48.39 -8.96 34.54
#